data_AF-A0A5C8U239-F1
#
_entry.id   AF-A0A5C8U239-F1
#
_cell.length_a   1.000
_cell.length_b   1.000
_cell.length_c   1.000
_cell.angle_alpha   90.00
_cell.angle_beta   90.00
_cell.angle_gamma   90.00
#
_symmetry.space_group_name_H-M   'P 1'
#
loop_
_entity.id
_entity.type
_entity.pdbx_description
1 polymer ?
#
loop_
_entity_poly.entity_id
_entity_poly.type
_entity_poly.pdbx_seq_one_letter_code
_entity_poly.pdbx_strand_id
1 'polypeptide(L)'
;MSSCPFIFAYAATEKSLSRLENSVRQQLEIEINISELSWLVTDCKAENLPCIITDYFCHRILTLDAFVLDEHGFMAFCLARLRNASIQIAEEHDATWLVFCDADTVIARVASPDNSIEFANPSVYWQKSSEETVLQSLKYINENGYLAFSEGNSWFMLNKNIYRRHTFNENMVGYGWEDLEFVARLKSENIVNHRSEMQIIHIYHTDEDRAVNWWQFERNRMIFECTNFSLSQGLEMNWQNIEVLGTDHPHWKAYLFFNHKTKTVVHPLNKSFGKYSLDGSSIIISWADWAPERFERIGNGLSYAGTVGLTTER
;
A
#
# COMPACT_ATOMS: atom_id res chain seq x y z
N MET A 1 6.72 -27.04 16.86
CA MET A 1 7.03 -26.63 15.48
C MET A 1 8.23 -25.70 15.56
N SER A 2 9.24 -25.84 14.70
CA SER A 2 10.35 -24.88 14.63
C SER A 2 9.81 -23.55 14.12
N SER A 3 10.18 -22.43 14.75
CA SER A 3 9.78 -21.10 14.29
C SER A 3 10.34 -20.85 12.88
N CYS A 4 9.50 -20.45 11.94
CA CYS A 4 9.97 -19.96 10.65
C CYS A 4 10.54 -18.54 10.84
N PRO A 5 11.82 -18.28 10.53
CA PRO A 5 12.38 -16.95 10.77
C PRO A 5 11.82 -15.91 9.78
N PHE A 6 11.46 -16.32 8.56
CA PHE A 6 11.03 -15.42 7.48
C PHE A 6 9.88 -16.00 6.67
N ILE A 7 9.01 -15.11 6.20
CA ILE A 7 8.22 -15.31 5.00
C ILE A 7 8.55 -14.20 4.00
N PHE A 8 8.84 -14.58 2.76
CA PHE A 8 8.93 -13.66 1.62
C PHE A 8 7.60 -13.71 0.86
N ALA A 9 6.78 -12.69 1.00
CA ALA A 9 5.45 -12.68 0.42
C ALA A 9 5.42 -11.83 -0.85
N TYR A 10 5.39 -12.51 -1.99
CA TYR A 10 5.26 -11.92 -3.31
C TYR A 10 3.79 -11.58 -3.57
N ALA A 11 3.52 -10.32 -3.91
CA ALA A 11 2.21 -9.87 -4.39
C ALA A 11 2.28 -9.65 -5.91
N ALA A 12 1.45 -10.37 -6.66
CA ALA A 12 1.39 -10.22 -8.11
C ALA A 12 -0.05 -10.29 -8.63
N THR A 13 -0.33 -9.49 -9.65
CA THR A 13 -1.57 -9.58 -10.42
C THR A 13 -1.37 -10.37 -11.69
N GLU A 14 -2.46 -10.78 -12.34
CA GLU A 14 -2.43 -11.32 -13.71
C GLU A 14 -1.63 -10.43 -14.67
N LYS A 15 -1.76 -9.10 -14.54
CA LYS A 15 -1.03 -8.12 -15.37
C LYS A 15 0.46 -8.04 -15.08
N SER A 16 0.91 -8.48 -13.91
CA SER A 16 2.32 -8.44 -13.50
C SER A 16 2.99 -9.82 -13.51
N LEU A 17 2.34 -10.85 -14.05
CA LEU A 17 2.90 -12.21 -14.11
C LEU A 17 4.18 -12.30 -14.93
N SER A 18 4.28 -11.55 -16.02
CA SER A 18 5.52 -11.50 -16.83
C SER A 18 6.70 -10.96 -16.01
N ARG A 19 6.45 -9.98 -15.12
CA ARG A 19 7.46 -9.46 -14.19
C ARG A 19 7.84 -10.51 -13.14
N LEU A 20 6.84 -11.15 -12.54
CA LEU A 20 7.08 -12.23 -11.58
C LEU A 20 7.87 -13.38 -12.18
N GLU A 21 7.53 -13.78 -13.41
CA GLU A 21 8.25 -14.81 -14.14
C GLU A 21 9.72 -14.42 -14.35
N ASN A 22 9.99 -13.17 -14.77
CA ASN A 22 11.36 -12.68 -14.91
C ASN A 22 12.10 -12.66 -13.57
N SER A 23 11.47 -12.23 -12.49
CA SER A 23 12.03 -12.26 -11.14
C SER A 23 12.36 -13.66 -10.67
N VAL A 24 11.47 -14.62 -10.90
CA VAL A 24 11.70 -16.03 -10.56
C VAL A 24 12.87 -16.59 -11.37
N ARG A 25 12.95 -16.30 -12.68
CA ARG A 25 14.09 -16.73 -13.52
C ARG A 25 15.41 -16.19 -12.96
N GLN A 26 15.48 -14.90 -12.67
CA GLN A 26 16.67 -14.27 -12.12
C GLN A 26 16.99 -14.76 -10.69
N GLN A 27 15.99 -15.00 -9.86
CA GLN A 27 16.17 -15.57 -8.52
C GLN A 27 16.75 -16.99 -8.56
N LEU A 28 16.42 -17.78 -9.59
CA LEU A 28 16.97 -19.13 -9.79
C LEU A 28 18.41 -19.13 -10.31
N GLU A 29 18.91 -18.01 -10.82
CA GLU A 29 20.31 -17.85 -11.25
C GLU A 29 21.27 -17.58 -10.09
N ILE A 30 20.76 -17.23 -8.91
CA ILE A 30 21.57 -16.89 -7.74
C ILE A 30 21.56 -18.02 -6.70
N GLU A 31 22.67 -18.21 -5.99
CA GLU A 31 22.85 -19.34 -5.05
C GLU A 31 21.96 -19.26 -3.80
N ILE A 32 21.18 -18.19 -3.64
CA ILE A 32 20.30 -18.00 -2.49
C ILE A 32 18.95 -18.67 -2.77
N ASN A 33 18.76 -19.85 -2.17
CA ASN A 33 17.48 -20.54 -2.23
C ASN A 33 16.54 -20.06 -1.11
N ILE A 34 15.55 -19.23 -1.48
CA ILE A 34 14.45 -18.82 -0.59
C ILE A 34 13.10 -19.43 -0.97
N SER A 35 13.05 -20.34 -1.94
CA SER A 35 11.79 -20.88 -2.49
C SER A 35 10.90 -21.50 -1.40
N GLU A 36 11.49 -22.19 -0.42
CA GLU A 36 10.78 -22.80 0.72
C GLU A 36 10.17 -21.78 1.70
N LEU A 37 10.68 -20.56 1.69
CA LEU A 37 10.22 -19.43 2.52
C LEU A 37 9.33 -18.46 1.74
N SER A 38 9.20 -18.66 0.43
CA SER A 38 8.50 -17.75 -0.47
C SER A 38 7.05 -18.18 -0.66
N TRP A 39 6.16 -17.20 -0.57
CA TRP A 39 4.72 -17.32 -0.80
C TRP A 39 4.30 -16.36 -1.91
N LEU A 40 3.43 -16.83 -2.79
CA LEU A 40 2.78 -15.98 -3.79
C LEU A 40 1.34 -15.72 -3.36
N VAL A 41 0.97 -14.46 -3.30
CA VAL A 41 -0.41 -14.00 -3.14
C VAL A 41 -0.83 -13.29 -4.42
N THR A 42 -1.88 -13.80 -5.07
CA THR A 42 -2.25 -13.35 -6.42
C THR A 42 -3.75 -13.35 -6.67
N ASP A 43 -4.20 -12.55 -7.63
CA ASP A 43 -5.55 -12.61 -8.21
C ASP A 43 -5.64 -13.58 -9.40
N CYS A 44 -4.50 -14.10 -9.86
CA CYS A 44 -4.46 -14.99 -10.99
C CYS A 44 -4.89 -16.41 -10.60
N LYS A 45 -5.75 -16.99 -11.44
CA LYS A 45 -6.18 -18.38 -11.28
C LYS A 45 -5.02 -19.34 -11.57
N ALA A 46 -4.99 -20.46 -10.85
CA ALA A 46 -3.91 -21.44 -10.92
C ALA A 46 -3.65 -21.95 -12.35
N GLU A 47 -4.69 -22.14 -13.17
CA GLU A 47 -4.56 -22.58 -14.56
C GLU A 47 -3.86 -21.58 -15.49
N ASN A 48 -3.77 -20.31 -15.09
CA ASN A 48 -3.14 -19.25 -15.86
C ASN A 48 -1.70 -18.95 -15.40
N LEU A 49 -1.24 -19.57 -14.31
CA LEU A 49 0.12 -19.36 -13.80
C LEU A 49 1.15 -20.07 -14.68
N PRO A 50 2.22 -19.38 -15.13
CA PRO A 50 3.34 -20.01 -15.81
C PRO A 50 3.97 -21.15 -15.00
N CYS A 51 4.39 -22.24 -15.65
CA CYS A 51 4.95 -23.41 -14.98
C CYS A 51 6.12 -23.06 -14.04
N ILE A 52 6.97 -22.12 -14.44
CA ILE A 52 8.12 -21.73 -13.62
C ILE A 52 7.70 -21.06 -12.30
N ILE A 53 6.61 -20.30 -12.30
CA ILE A 53 6.02 -19.71 -11.08
C ILE A 53 5.43 -20.82 -10.22
N THR A 54 4.66 -21.74 -10.81
CA THR A 54 4.09 -22.87 -10.06
C THR A 54 5.16 -23.78 -9.47
N ASP A 55 6.25 -24.01 -10.18
CA ASP A 55 7.37 -24.83 -9.71
C ASP A 55 8.13 -24.14 -8.57
N TYR A 56 8.36 -22.83 -8.69
CA TYR A 56 9.10 -22.05 -7.69
C TYR A 56 8.34 -21.92 -6.36
N PHE A 57 7.06 -21.58 -6.40
CA PHE A 57 6.24 -21.42 -5.18
C PHE A 57 5.60 -22.73 -4.73
N CYS A 58 5.49 -23.73 -5.60
CA CYS A 58 4.89 -25.03 -5.31
C CYS A 58 3.48 -24.87 -4.69
N HIS A 59 3.25 -25.44 -3.51
CA HIS A 59 1.97 -25.36 -2.79
C HIS A 59 1.76 -24.03 -2.03
N ARG A 60 2.70 -23.09 -2.08
CA ARG A 60 2.67 -21.80 -1.36
C ARG A 60 2.11 -20.68 -2.22
N ILE A 61 0.96 -20.94 -2.84
CA ILE A 61 0.25 -19.99 -3.70
C ILE A 61 -1.16 -19.79 -3.13
N LEU A 62 -1.47 -18.55 -2.76
CA LEU A 62 -2.80 -18.13 -2.33
C LEU A 62 -3.43 -17.28 -3.44
N THR A 63 -4.53 -17.77 -4.01
CA THR A 63 -5.36 -17.01 -4.95
C THR A 63 -6.53 -16.35 -4.21
N LEU A 64 -6.73 -15.04 -4.41
CA LEU A 64 -7.86 -14.30 -3.83
C LEU A 64 -8.36 -13.19 -4.78
N ASP A 65 -9.60 -12.74 -4.59
CA ASP A 65 -10.13 -11.60 -5.34
C ASP A 65 -9.56 -10.27 -4.82
N ALA A 66 -8.55 -9.78 -5.54
CA ALA A 66 -7.88 -8.52 -5.22
C ALA A 66 -8.60 -7.29 -5.78
N PHE A 67 -9.76 -7.44 -6.43
CA PHE A 67 -10.49 -6.30 -6.98
C PHE A 67 -11.61 -5.84 -6.06
N VAL A 68 -11.82 -4.53 -6.05
CA VAL A 68 -12.87 -3.85 -5.27
C VAL A 68 -13.68 -2.99 -6.23
N LEU A 69 -15.00 -2.99 -6.08
CA LEU A 69 -15.83 -1.98 -6.73
C LEU A 69 -15.51 -0.63 -6.09
N ASP A 70 -14.98 0.29 -6.88
CA ASP A 70 -14.81 1.68 -6.46
C ASP A 70 -16.15 2.42 -6.38
N GLU A 71 -16.13 3.64 -5.86
CA GLU A 71 -17.32 4.50 -5.74
C GLU A 71 -17.97 4.90 -7.08
N HIS A 72 -17.41 4.51 -8.21
CA HIS A 72 -17.96 4.69 -9.56
C HIS A 72 -18.49 3.37 -10.16
N GLY A 73 -18.38 2.26 -9.43
CA GLY A 73 -18.76 0.94 -9.90
C GLY A 73 -17.71 0.31 -10.84
N PHE A 74 -16.49 0.85 -10.89
CA PHE A 74 -15.38 0.22 -11.61
C PHE A 74 -14.67 -0.78 -10.70
N MET A 75 -14.33 -1.94 -11.24
CA MET A 75 -13.44 -2.88 -10.54
C MET A 75 -12.02 -2.31 -10.55
N ALA A 76 -11.51 -1.96 -9.37
CA ALA A 76 -10.16 -1.48 -9.16
C ALA A 76 -9.33 -2.53 -8.41
N PHE A 77 -8.12 -2.79 -8.88
CA PHE A 77 -7.16 -3.64 -8.18
C PHE A 77 -6.81 -3.04 -6.80
N CYS A 78 -6.59 -3.85 -5.77
CA CYS A 78 -6.23 -3.40 -4.43
C CYS A 78 -5.01 -4.16 -3.91
N LEU A 79 -3.82 -3.56 -4.02
CA LEU A 79 -2.58 -4.16 -3.52
C LEU A 79 -2.62 -4.39 -1.99
N ALA A 80 -3.29 -3.51 -1.25
CA ALA A 80 -3.48 -3.65 0.20
C ALA A 80 -4.14 -4.98 0.59
N ARG A 81 -5.06 -5.51 -0.22
CA ARG A 81 -5.66 -6.85 0.02
C ARG A 81 -4.65 -7.98 -0.09
N LEU A 82 -3.83 -7.96 -1.13
CA LEU A 82 -2.76 -8.96 -1.29
C LEU A 82 -1.79 -8.89 -0.09
N ARG A 83 -1.40 -7.68 0.32
CA ARG A 83 -0.52 -7.50 1.49
C ARG A 83 -1.16 -7.94 2.80
N ASN A 84 -2.46 -7.68 3.00
CA ASN A 84 -3.19 -8.17 4.18
C ASN A 84 -3.30 -9.70 4.22
N ALA A 85 -3.49 -10.35 3.07
CA ALA A 85 -3.45 -11.81 2.99
C ALA A 85 -2.03 -12.36 3.27
N SER A 86 -0.98 -11.67 2.84
CA SER A 86 0.41 -12.01 3.22
C SER A 86 0.65 -11.95 4.73
N ILE A 87 0.01 -11.00 5.43
CA ILE A 87 0.04 -10.92 6.91
C ILE A 87 -0.60 -12.16 7.53
N GLN A 88 -1.77 -12.58 7.02
CA GLN A 88 -2.45 -13.78 7.52
C GLN A 88 -1.59 -15.03 7.34
N ILE A 89 -0.97 -15.21 6.17
CA ILE A 89 -0.01 -16.30 5.92
C ILE A 89 1.15 -16.25 6.93
N ALA A 90 1.72 -15.07 7.17
CA ALA A 90 2.81 -14.91 8.15
C ALA A 90 2.39 -15.31 9.57
N GLU A 91 1.16 -14.97 9.96
CA GLU A 91 0.58 -15.35 11.25
C GLU A 91 0.37 -16.86 11.39
N GLU A 92 -0.23 -17.50 10.38
CA GLU A 92 -0.53 -18.93 10.36
C GLU A 92 0.75 -19.79 10.45
N HIS A 93 1.83 -19.30 9.88
CA HIS A 93 3.14 -19.95 9.89
C HIS A 93 4.07 -19.49 11.02
N ASP A 94 3.57 -18.64 11.91
CA ASP A 94 4.27 -18.10 13.07
C ASP A 94 5.63 -17.43 12.72
N ALA A 95 5.70 -16.78 11.56
CA ALA A 95 6.95 -16.24 11.03
C ALA A 95 7.50 -15.09 11.90
N THR A 96 8.80 -15.02 12.15
CA THR A 96 9.35 -13.89 12.94
C THR A 96 9.33 -12.60 12.12
N TRP A 97 9.68 -12.69 10.84
CA TRP A 97 9.73 -11.58 9.91
C TRP A 97 8.88 -11.85 8.67
N LEU A 98 8.13 -10.85 8.26
CA LEU A 98 7.43 -10.80 6.98
C LEU A 98 8.13 -9.79 6.08
N VAL A 99 8.55 -10.22 4.89
CA VAL A 99 9.12 -9.35 3.85
C VAL A 99 8.10 -9.23 2.73
N PHE A 100 7.67 -8.01 2.43
CA PHE A 100 6.83 -7.76 1.27
C PHE A 100 7.70 -7.66 0.02
N CYS A 101 7.37 -8.48 -0.98
CA CYS A 101 8.03 -8.51 -2.28
C CYS A 101 7.01 -8.12 -3.35
N ASP A 102 7.36 -7.12 -4.16
CA ASP A 102 6.63 -6.85 -5.39
C ASP A 102 7.00 -7.91 -6.45
N ALA A 103 6.24 -7.98 -7.55
CA ALA A 103 6.44 -8.97 -8.61
C ALA A 103 7.82 -8.89 -9.28
N ASP A 104 8.52 -7.77 -9.17
CA ASP A 104 9.80 -7.41 -9.81
C ASP A 104 11.00 -7.53 -8.85
N THR A 105 10.86 -8.29 -7.76
CA THR A 105 11.85 -8.37 -6.68
C THR A 105 12.70 -9.65 -6.73
N VAL A 106 14.03 -9.48 -6.70
CA VAL A 106 15.00 -10.57 -6.42
C VAL A 106 15.68 -10.34 -5.07
N ILE A 107 15.77 -11.38 -4.24
CA ILE A 107 16.44 -11.32 -2.94
C ILE A 107 17.92 -11.64 -3.11
N ALA A 108 18.76 -10.60 -3.08
CA ALA A 108 20.20 -10.67 -3.28
C ALA A 108 20.98 -11.06 -2.02
N ARG A 109 20.42 -10.84 -0.83
CA ARG A 109 20.99 -11.28 0.46
C ARG A 109 19.90 -11.35 1.52
N VAL A 110 19.84 -12.48 2.23
CA VAL A 110 18.97 -12.64 3.40
C VAL A 110 19.73 -12.27 4.67
N ALA A 111 19.20 -11.33 5.44
CA ALA A 111 19.70 -11.00 6.77
C ALA A 111 18.53 -10.63 7.69
N SER A 112 18.57 -11.13 8.92
CA SER A 112 17.60 -10.74 9.95
C SER A 112 18.02 -9.43 10.57
N PRO A 113 17.11 -8.45 10.70
CA PRO A 113 17.31 -7.39 11.66
C PRO A 113 17.41 -7.97 13.09
N ASP A 114 18.03 -7.21 13.99
CA ASP A 114 18.05 -7.53 15.41
C ASP A 114 16.63 -7.68 15.96
N ASN A 115 16.44 -8.54 16.96
CA ASN A 115 15.12 -8.78 17.57
C ASN A 115 14.50 -7.56 18.25
N SER A 116 15.29 -6.52 18.54
CA SER A 116 14.79 -5.23 19.04
C SER A 116 14.22 -4.34 17.95
N ILE A 117 14.45 -4.67 16.68
CA ILE A 117 13.93 -3.94 15.53
C ILE A 117 12.54 -4.50 15.24
N GLU A 118 11.60 -3.58 15.04
CA GLU A 118 10.20 -3.91 14.75
C GLU A 118 9.83 -3.67 13.28
N PHE A 119 10.51 -2.72 12.64
CA PHE A 119 10.27 -2.29 11.27
C PHE A 119 11.61 -1.94 10.60
N ALA A 120 11.85 -2.50 9.42
CA ALA A 120 13.07 -2.21 8.66
C ALA A 120 12.86 -2.21 7.15
N ASN A 121 13.66 -1.44 6.44
CA ASN A 121 13.73 -1.46 4.98
C ASN A 121 14.98 -2.23 4.52
N PRO A 122 14.88 -3.10 3.50
CA PRO A 122 16.04 -3.66 2.83
C PRO A 122 16.79 -2.58 2.04
N SER A 123 18.06 -2.86 1.75
CA SER A 123 18.86 -2.08 0.82
C SER A 123 18.48 -2.44 -0.62
N VAL A 124 18.07 -1.45 -1.42
CA VAL A 124 17.49 -1.70 -2.75
C VAL A 124 18.45 -1.30 -3.85
N TYR A 125 18.85 -2.28 -4.67
CA TYR A 125 19.55 -2.03 -5.92
C TYR A 125 18.55 -1.95 -7.07
N TRP A 126 18.64 -0.90 -7.86
CA TRP A 126 17.78 -0.71 -9.03
C TRP A 126 18.57 -1.06 -10.28
N GLN A 127 18.15 -2.10 -11.00
CA GLN A 127 18.71 -2.43 -12.31
C GLN A 127 18.60 -1.24 -13.26
N LYS A 128 19.65 -1.04 -14.05
CA LYS A 128 19.84 0.16 -14.89
C LYS A 128 19.27 -0.01 -16.28
N SER A 129 19.18 -1.23 -16.79
CA SER A 129 18.60 -1.52 -18.09
C SER A 129 18.01 -2.93 -18.16
N SER A 130 17.22 -3.18 -19.21
CA SER A 130 16.64 -4.49 -19.53
C SER A 130 17.68 -5.57 -19.86
N GLU A 131 18.90 -5.18 -20.22
CA GLU A 131 19.99 -6.08 -20.58
C GLU A 131 20.88 -6.44 -19.39
N GLU A 132 20.73 -5.73 -18.27
CA GLU A 132 21.48 -6.02 -17.06
C GLU A 132 21.01 -7.33 -16.45
N THR A 133 21.93 -8.28 -16.27
CA THR A 133 21.62 -9.56 -15.61
C THR A 133 21.76 -9.43 -14.09
N VAL A 134 21.07 -10.29 -13.35
CA VAL A 134 21.19 -10.35 -11.88
C VAL A 134 22.64 -10.56 -11.41
N LEU A 135 23.44 -11.33 -12.16
CA LEU A 135 24.85 -11.58 -11.84
C LEU A 135 25.71 -10.32 -12.05
N GLN A 136 25.39 -9.49 -13.05
CA GLN A 136 26.03 -8.19 -13.24
C GLN A 136 25.65 -7.23 -12.11
N SER A 137 24.38 -7.20 -11.71
CA SER A 137 23.91 -6.41 -10.56
C SER A 137 24.64 -6.81 -9.27
N LEU A 138 24.74 -8.12 -8.98
CA LEU A 138 25.45 -8.64 -7.81
C LEU A 138 26.93 -8.28 -7.83
N LYS A 139 27.59 -8.40 -8.99
CA LYS A 139 28.99 -7.98 -9.13
C LYS A 139 29.16 -6.50 -8.80
N TYR A 140 28.29 -5.64 -9.33
CA TYR A 140 28.34 -4.21 -9.05
C TYR A 140 28.10 -3.89 -7.57
N ILE A 141 27.11 -4.55 -6.94
CA ILE A 141 26.83 -4.44 -5.50
C ILE A 141 28.06 -4.81 -4.68
N ASN A 142 28.72 -5.92 -5.00
CA ASN A 142 29.92 -6.39 -4.29
C ASN A 142 31.10 -5.44 -4.45
N GLU A 143 31.26 -4.82 -5.63
CA GLU A 143 32.35 -3.87 -5.91
C GLU A 143 32.13 -2.50 -5.24
N ASN A 144 30.88 -2.04 -5.13
CA ASN A 144 30.55 -0.69 -4.67
C ASN A 144 29.99 -0.64 -3.24
N GLY A 145 29.64 -1.80 -2.66
CA GLY A 145 29.08 -1.91 -1.32
C GLY A 145 27.84 -1.04 -1.13
N TYR A 146 27.79 -0.30 -0.02
CA TYR A 146 26.65 0.56 0.31
C TYR A 146 26.33 1.65 -0.72
N LEU A 147 27.32 2.06 -1.54
CA LEU A 147 27.13 3.08 -2.57
C LEU A 147 26.28 2.57 -3.75
N ALA A 148 26.10 1.26 -3.88
CA ALA A 148 25.28 0.68 -4.95
C ALA A 148 23.77 0.88 -4.74
N PHE A 149 23.34 1.08 -3.49
CA PHE A 149 21.93 1.05 -3.12
C PHE A 149 21.31 2.44 -3.14
N SER A 150 20.07 2.51 -3.62
CA SER A 150 19.25 3.70 -3.52
C SER A 150 18.32 3.61 -2.32
N GLU A 151 17.84 4.77 -1.86
CA GLU A 151 16.75 4.82 -0.90
C GLU A 151 15.43 4.48 -1.61
N GLY A 152 14.56 3.72 -0.95
CA GLY A 152 13.25 3.31 -1.44
C GLY A 152 12.33 2.95 -0.28
N ASN A 153 11.03 3.11 -0.48
CA ASN A 153 9.99 3.05 0.56
C ASN A 153 8.94 1.95 0.35
N SER A 154 8.95 1.24 -0.79
CA SER A 154 7.91 0.26 -1.11
C SER A 154 8.24 -1.16 -0.68
N TRP A 155 9.52 -1.46 -0.39
CA TRP A 155 9.92 -2.72 0.25
C TRP A 155 10.22 -2.50 1.71
N PHE A 156 9.63 -3.34 2.56
CA PHE A 156 9.92 -3.34 3.97
C PHE A 156 9.65 -4.69 4.61
N MET A 157 10.24 -4.83 5.79
CA MET A 157 10.23 -6.00 6.65
C MET A 157 9.48 -5.65 7.94
N LEU A 158 8.47 -6.44 8.28
CA LEU A 158 7.72 -6.30 9.53
C LEU A 158 8.07 -7.42 10.49
N ASN A 159 8.41 -7.06 11.72
CA ASN A 159 8.46 -8.02 12.80
C ASN A 159 7.03 -8.48 13.14
N LYS A 160 6.90 -9.70 13.63
CA LYS A 160 5.65 -10.28 14.17
C LYS A 160 4.90 -9.42 15.17
N ASN A 161 5.61 -8.65 15.98
CA ASN A 161 4.99 -7.72 16.91
C ASN A 161 4.27 -6.55 16.21
N ILE A 162 4.63 -6.25 14.97
CA ILE A 162 4.03 -5.20 14.15
C ILE A 162 2.92 -5.77 13.27
N TYR A 163 3.21 -6.77 12.43
CA TYR A 163 2.23 -7.21 11.43
C TYR A 163 0.95 -7.79 12.08
N ARG A 164 1.01 -8.29 13.31
CA ARG A 164 -0.17 -8.78 14.07
C ARG A 164 -1.15 -7.69 14.53
N ARG A 165 -0.73 -6.42 14.49
CA ARG A 165 -1.51 -5.28 14.99
C ARG A 165 -1.86 -4.28 13.89
N HIS A 166 -1.23 -4.38 12.73
CA HIS A 166 -1.40 -3.42 11.65
C HIS A 166 -1.75 -4.12 10.35
N THR A 167 -2.79 -3.64 9.69
CA THR A 167 -3.16 -4.00 8.33
C THR A 167 -3.01 -2.80 7.40
N PHE A 168 -2.91 -3.05 6.10
CA PHE A 168 -2.95 -2.04 5.05
C PHE A 168 -4.38 -1.53 4.84
N ASN A 169 -4.50 -0.26 4.46
CA ASN A 169 -5.77 0.38 4.18
C ASN A 169 -6.34 -0.09 2.83
N GLU A 170 -7.31 -1.01 2.85
CA GLU A 170 -7.94 -1.53 1.63
C GLU A 170 -8.83 -0.51 0.89
N ASN A 171 -9.09 0.67 1.46
CA ASN A 171 -9.76 1.75 0.74
C ASN A 171 -8.82 2.50 -0.23
N MET A 172 -7.51 2.20 -0.19
CA MET A 172 -6.54 2.64 -1.20
C MET A 172 -6.53 1.62 -2.34
N VAL A 173 -7.42 1.87 -3.31
CA VAL A 173 -7.57 1.06 -4.53
C VAL A 173 -6.73 1.65 -5.66
N GLY A 174 -6.31 0.82 -6.59
CA GLY A 174 -5.32 1.14 -7.60
C GLY A 174 -3.89 0.99 -7.09
N TYR A 175 -2.95 1.64 -7.79
CA TYR A 175 -1.54 1.63 -7.46
C TYR A 175 -1.13 2.96 -6.79
N GLY A 176 -0.33 2.88 -5.73
CA GLY A 176 0.41 3.99 -5.15
C GLY A 176 -0.14 4.52 -3.83
N TRP A 177 0.78 5.02 -3.00
CA TRP A 177 0.62 5.68 -1.70
C TRP A 177 0.18 4.78 -0.53
N GLU A 178 -0.22 3.53 -0.77
CA GLU A 178 -0.67 2.64 0.31
C GLU A 178 0.47 2.19 1.24
N ASP A 179 1.69 2.09 0.71
CA ASP A 179 2.91 1.90 1.48
C ASP A 179 3.23 3.10 2.38
N LEU A 180 3.16 4.32 1.85
CA LEU A 180 3.40 5.56 2.57
C LEU A 180 2.37 5.80 3.67
N GLU A 181 1.10 5.50 3.41
CA GLU A 181 0.02 5.53 4.40
C GLU A 181 0.29 4.59 5.55
N PHE A 182 0.64 3.34 5.24
CA PHE A 182 0.96 2.33 6.24
C PHE A 182 2.14 2.77 7.12
N VAL A 183 3.23 3.26 6.49
CA VAL A 183 4.42 3.75 7.21
C VAL A 183 4.10 4.99 8.07
N ALA A 184 3.23 5.90 7.61
CA ALA A 184 2.84 7.06 8.40
C ALA A 184 2.11 6.65 9.69
N ARG A 185 1.24 5.63 9.62
CA ARG A 185 0.60 5.06 10.82
C ARG A 185 1.60 4.44 11.78
N LEU A 186 2.54 3.64 11.30
CA LEU A 186 3.59 3.08 12.16
C LEU A 186 4.39 4.19 12.87
N LYS A 187 4.77 5.24 12.14
CA LYS A 187 5.50 6.38 12.71
C LYS A 187 4.70 7.13 13.78
N SER A 188 3.37 7.23 13.65
CA SER A 188 2.52 7.87 14.66
C SER A 188 2.50 7.12 16.00
N GLU A 189 2.88 5.85 15.99
CA GLU A 189 3.03 5.01 17.19
C GLU A 189 4.48 4.98 17.71
N ASN A 190 5.34 5.88 17.21
CA ASN A 190 6.78 5.94 17.49
C ASN A 190 7.56 4.71 17.04
N ILE A 191 7.05 3.94 16.08
CA ILE A 191 7.81 2.85 15.48
C ILE A 191 8.85 3.45 14.53
N VAL A 192 10.11 3.17 14.83
CA VAL A 192 11.25 3.70 14.06
C VAL A 192 11.54 2.78 12.88
N ASN A 193 11.76 3.37 11.71
CA ASN A 193 12.23 2.63 10.54
C ASN A 193 13.75 2.42 10.62
N HIS A 194 14.19 1.17 10.58
CA HIS A 194 15.61 0.82 10.54
C HIS A 194 16.05 0.42 9.12
N ARG A 195 17.35 0.51 8.85
CA ARG A 195 17.92 -0.14 7.66
C ARG A 195 18.32 -1.56 8.01
N SER A 196 17.95 -2.50 7.15
CA SER A 196 18.36 -3.90 7.24
C SER A 196 19.56 -4.18 6.36
N GLU A 197 20.38 -5.17 6.76
CA GLU A 197 21.40 -5.76 5.89
C GLU A 197 20.82 -6.66 4.79
N MET A 198 19.50 -6.87 4.79
CA MET A 198 18.81 -7.53 3.69
C MET A 198 19.00 -6.70 2.42
N GLN A 199 19.35 -7.37 1.32
CA GLN A 199 19.58 -6.72 0.03
C GLN A 199 18.62 -7.29 -0.99
N ILE A 200 18.02 -6.41 -1.77
CA ILE A 200 17.15 -6.78 -2.88
C ILE A 200 17.60 -6.10 -4.16
N ILE A 201 17.32 -6.74 -5.28
CA ILE A 201 17.43 -6.16 -6.61
C ILE A 201 16.01 -5.97 -7.13
N HIS A 202 15.65 -4.71 -7.40
CA HIS A 202 14.47 -4.35 -8.14
C HIS A 202 14.77 -4.41 -9.63
N ILE A 203 14.02 -5.25 -10.33
CA ILE A 203 14.21 -5.52 -11.76
C ILE A 203 13.79 -4.32 -12.58
N TYR A 204 14.48 -4.13 -13.72
CA TYR A 204 14.19 -3.02 -14.62
C TYR A 204 12.75 -3.05 -15.15
N HIS A 205 12.11 -1.88 -15.20
CA HIS A 205 10.79 -1.66 -15.81
C HIS A 205 10.91 -0.82 -17.06
N THR A 206 10.20 -1.20 -18.11
CA THR A 206 10.01 -0.35 -19.29
C THR A 206 9.14 0.87 -18.96
N ASP A 207 9.12 1.89 -19.81
CA ASP A 207 8.19 3.02 -19.60
C ASP A 207 6.72 2.63 -19.79
N GLU A 208 6.45 1.61 -20.60
CA GLU A 208 5.11 1.03 -20.77
C GLU A 208 4.62 0.38 -19.46
N ASP A 209 5.53 -0.25 -18.73
CA ASP A 209 5.27 -0.83 -17.40
C ASP A 209 4.90 0.20 -16.33
N ARG A 210 5.25 1.48 -16.56
CA ARG A 210 5.03 2.60 -15.64
C ARG A 210 3.73 3.34 -15.89
N ALA A 211 2.84 2.84 -16.75
CA ALA A 211 1.56 3.48 -16.99
C ALA A 211 0.71 3.55 -15.70
N VAL A 212 0.70 4.73 -15.07
CA VAL A 212 -0.07 5.01 -13.85
C VAL A 212 -1.47 5.47 -14.23
N ASN A 213 -2.49 4.89 -13.58
CA ASN A 213 -3.82 5.50 -13.58
C ASN A 213 -3.81 6.74 -12.69
N TRP A 214 -3.53 7.90 -13.30
CA TRP A 214 -3.34 9.16 -12.58
C TRP A 214 -4.51 9.55 -11.68
N TRP A 215 -5.75 9.25 -12.06
CA TRP A 215 -6.91 9.57 -11.23
C TRP A 215 -6.92 8.75 -9.93
N GLN A 216 -6.65 7.44 -10.00
CA GLN A 216 -6.55 6.58 -8.82
C GLN A 216 -5.32 6.95 -7.97
N PHE A 217 -4.19 7.28 -8.61
CA PHE A 217 -2.99 7.70 -7.92
C PHE A 217 -3.21 8.99 -7.11
N GLU A 218 -3.85 10.00 -7.70
CA GLU A 218 -4.20 11.25 -6.99
C GLU A 218 -5.23 11.03 -5.88
N ARG A 219 -6.23 10.17 -6.11
CA ARG A 219 -7.17 9.75 -5.05
C ARG A 219 -6.43 9.15 -3.85
N ASN A 220 -5.50 8.23 -4.09
CA ASN A 220 -4.73 7.61 -3.02
C ASN A 220 -3.80 8.61 -2.31
N ARG A 221 -3.21 9.56 -3.06
CA ARG A 221 -2.47 10.69 -2.46
C ARG A 221 -3.34 11.47 -1.48
N MET A 222 -4.57 11.79 -1.86
CA MET A 222 -5.51 12.53 -1.00
C MET A 222 -5.85 11.76 0.28
N ILE A 223 -6.03 10.43 0.18
CA ILE A 223 -6.20 9.56 1.35
C ILE A 223 -4.98 9.65 2.26
N PHE A 224 -3.78 9.45 1.71
CA PHE A 224 -2.53 9.54 2.46
C PHE A 224 -2.33 10.91 3.15
N GLU A 225 -2.59 12.01 2.44
CA GLU A 225 -2.45 13.36 3.01
C GLU A 225 -3.41 13.58 4.18
N CYS A 226 -4.64 13.06 4.07
CA CYS A 226 -5.59 13.10 5.16
C CYS A 226 -5.16 12.24 6.35
N THR A 227 -4.65 11.04 6.10
CA THR A 227 -4.05 10.18 7.13
C THR A 227 -2.99 10.96 7.89
N ASN A 228 -2.00 11.46 7.18
CA ASN A 228 -0.84 12.11 7.77
C ASN A 228 -1.24 13.36 8.57
N PHE A 229 -2.17 14.15 8.04
CA PHE A 229 -2.69 15.32 8.74
C PHE A 229 -3.45 14.94 10.01
N SER A 230 -4.30 13.91 9.97
CA SER A 230 -5.07 13.46 11.13
C SER A 230 -4.17 12.89 12.24
N LEU A 231 -3.17 12.10 11.86
CA LEU A 231 -2.16 11.58 12.79
C LEU A 231 -1.36 12.71 13.44
N SER A 232 -1.03 13.77 12.70
CA SER A 232 -0.33 14.94 13.25
C SER A 232 -1.12 15.71 14.32
N GLN A 233 -2.39 15.37 14.48
CA GLN A 233 -3.35 16.04 15.36
C GLN A 233 -3.84 15.09 16.46
N GLY A 234 -3.26 13.90 16.55
CA GLY A 234 -3.64 12.88 17.53
C GLY A 234 -5.01 12.27 17.28
N LEU A 235 -5.51 12.30 16.03
CA LEU A 235 -6.80 11.74 15.68
C LEU A 235 -6.68 10.31 15.16
N GLU A 236 -7.59 9.46 15.62
CA GLU A 236 -7.76 8.11 15.11
C GLU A 236 -8.51 8.14 13.77
N MET A 237 -7.97 7.48 12.75
CA MET A 237 -8.58 7.39 11.43
C MET A 237 -9.44 6.14 11.31
N ASN A 238 -10.66 6.31 10.80
CA ASN A 238 -11.50 5.20 10.37
C ASN A 238 -11.85 5.38 8.89
N TRP A 239 -11.21 4.57 8.05
CA TRP A 239 -11.33 4.60 6.60
C TRP A 239 -12.73 4.24 6.09
N GLN A 240 -13.56 3.57 6.90
CA GLN A 240 -14.94 3.26 6.55
C GLN A 240 -15.84 4.50 6.54
N ASN A 241 -15.37 5.61 7.11
CA ASN A 241 -16.12 6.86 7.24
C ASN A 241 -15.66 7.92 6.21
N ILE A 242 -15.18 7.47 5.05
CA ILE A 242 -14.87 8.35 3.93
C ILE A 242 -16.16 8.61 3.17
N GLU A 243 -16.52 9.88 3.04
CA GLU A 243 -17.64 10.32 2.20
C GLU A 243 -17.10 11.07 0.99
N VAL A 244 -17.72 10.84 -0.17
CA VAL A 244 -17.30 11.47 -1.42
C VAL A 244 -18.16 12.71 -1.66
N LEU A 245 -17.54 13.88 -1.66
CA LEU A 245 -18.17 15.13 -2.07
C LEU A 245 -18.15 15.24 -3.61
N GLY A 246 -19.33 15.21 -4.22
CA GLY A 246 -19.49 15.57 -5.63
C GLY A 246 -19.22 17.06 -5.82
N THR A 247 -18.39 17.40 -6.79
CA THR A 247 -18.20 18.79 -7.22
C THR A 247 -18.97 19.05 -8.52
N ASP A 248 -19.06 20.32 -8.93
CA ASP A 248 -19.68 20.71 -10.21
C ASP A 248 -18.99 20.08 -11.43
N HIS A 249 -17.76 19.60 -11.27
CA HIS A 249 -17.04 18.88 -12.32
C HIS A 249 -17.21 17.35 -12.13
N PRO A 250 -17.71 16.62 -13.15
CA PRO A 250 -18.11 15.20 -13.02
C PRO A 250 -16.97 14.25 -12.63
N HIS A 251 -15.72 14.69 -12.81
CA HIS A 251 -14.52 13.91 -12.48
C HIS A 251 -13.81 14.40 -11.21
N TRP A 252 -14.20 15.53 -10.64
CA TRP A 252 -13.57 16.05 -9.44
C TRP A 252 -14.44 15.71 -8.24
N LYS A 253 -13.86 14.95 -7.33
CA LYS A 253 -14.47 14.52 -6.09
C LYS A 253 -13.52 14.90 -4.97
N ALA A 254 -14.04 15.52 -3.91
CA ALA A 254 -13.27 15.69 -2.69
C ALA A 254 -13.64 14.58 -1.72
N TYR A 255 -12.66 13.92 -1.12
CA TYR A 255 -12.90 12.89 -0.11
C TYR A 255 -12.94 13.55 1.25
N LEU A 256 -14.06 13.47 1.97
CA LEU A 256 -14.18 14.01 3.31
C LEU A 256 -14.08 12.85 4.31
N PHE A 257 -13.20 12.98 5.30
CA PHE A 257 -12.95 11.92 6.26
C PHE A 257 -13.63 12.26 7.57
N PHE A 258 -14.62 11.46 7.96
CA PHE A 258 -15.40 11.70 9.16
C PHE A 258 -14.88 10.88 10.34
N ASN A 259 -14.63 11.55 11.46
CA ASN A 259 -14.48 10.89 12.74
C ASN A 259 -15.80 11.06 13.53
N HIS A 260 -16.60 9.99 13.59
CA HIS A 260 -17.89 9.99 14.27
C HIS A 260 -17.80 10.10 15.79
N LYS A 261 -16.68 9.68 16.39
CA LYS A 261 -16.47 9.75 17.84
C LYS A 261 -16.21 11.19 18.30
N THR A 262 -15.38 11.94 17.57
CA THR A 262 -15.03 13.33 17.89
C THR A 262 -15.91 14.36 17.18
N LYS A 263 -16.78 13.92 16.26
CA LYS A 263 -17.57 14.77 15.35
C LYS A 263 -16.71 15.74 14.55
N THR A 264 -15.55 15.28 14.09
CA THR A 264 -14.64 16.06 13.25
C THR A 264 -14.65 15.55 11.81
N VAL A 265 -14.36 16.44 10.87
CA VAL A 265 -14.19 16.13 9.45
C VAL A 265 -12.91 16.75 8.94
N VAL A 266 -12.22 16.04 8.06
CA VAL A 266 -10.96 16.48 7.45
C VAL A 266 -11.14 16.66 5.96
N HIS A 267 -10.69 17.81 5.45
CA HIS A 267 -10.60 18.07 4.02
C HIS A 267 -9.17 17.82 3.52
N PRO A 268 -8.93 16.84 2.63
CA PRO A 268 -7.58 16.43 2.21
C PRO A 268 -6.85 17.51 1.42
N LEU A 269 -7.54 18.21 0.50
CA LEU A 269 -6.89 19.24 -0.34
C LEU A 269 -6.47 20.48 0.45
N ASN A 270 -7.34 20.98 1.32
CA ASN A 270 -7.11 22.23 2.05
C ASN A 270 -6.46 22.02 3.43
N LYS A 271 -6.21 20.77 3.83
CA LYS A 271 -5.62 20.39 5.13
C LYS A 271 -6.28 21.14 6.29
N SER A 272 -7.61 21.17 6.29
CA SER A 272 -8.42 21.87 7.28
C SER A 272 -9.26 20.90 8.10
N PHE A 273 -9.51 21.27 9.36
CA PHE A 273 -10.49 20.60 10.22
C PHE A 273 -11.79 21.36 10.26
N GLY A 274 -12.88 20.60 10.20
CA GLY A 274 -14.20 21.04 10.61
C GLY A 274 -14.71 20.23 11.78
N LYS A 275 -15.62 20.82 12.55
CA LYS A 275 -16.61 20.06 13.31
C LYS A 275 -17.82 19.87 12.42
N TYR A 276 -18.50 18.73 12.52
CA TYR A 276 -19.77 18.56 11.83
C TYR A 276 -20.90 18.23 12.79
N SER A 277 -22.10 18.62 12.38
CA SER A 277 -23.36 18.26 13.02
C SER A 277 -24.31 17.70 11.96
N LEU A 278 -25.33 16.98 12.44
CA LEU A 278 -26.41 16.49 11.61
C LEU A 278 -27.63 17.39 11.84
N ASP A 279 -28.23 17.87 10.76
CA ASP A 279 -29.46 18.66 10.74
C ASP A 279 -30.45 17.96 9.80
N GLY A 280 -31.31 17.10 10.36
CA GLY A 280 -32.14 16.19 9.57
C GLY A 280 -31.30 15.24 8.72
N SER A 281 -31.51 15.26 7.40
CA SER A 281 -30.72 14.49 6.42
C SER A 281 -29.44 15.21 5.96
N SER A 282 -29.21 16.45 6.43
CA SER A 282 -28.07 17.26 6.03
C SER A 282 -26.90 17.11 7.00
N ILE A 283 -25.69 17.22 6.47
CA ILE A 283 -24.45 17.37 7.23
C ILE A 283 -24.06 18.84 7.19
N ILE A 284 -23.90 19.47 8.36
CA ILE A 284 -23.37 20.82 8.45
C ILE A 284 -21.93 20.73 8.90
N ILE A 285 -21.00 21.26 8.12
CA ILE A 285 -19.59 21.33 8.47
C ILE A 285 -19.25 22.77 8.86
N SER A 286 -18.85 22.94 10.13
CA SER A 286 -18.28 24.17 10.66
C SER A 286 -16.76 24.08 10.63
N TRP A 287 -16.19 24.81 9.70
CA TRP A 287 -14.76 24.89 9.46
C TRP A 287 -14.11 25.97 10.34
N ALA A 288 -12.79 25.91 10.51
CA ALA A 288 -12.07 26.91 11.32
C ALA A 288 -12.01 28.30 10.65
N ASP A 289 -11.85 28.34 9.32
CA ASP A 289 -11.39 29.56 8.62
C ASP A 289 -12.43 30.17 7.66
N TRP A 290 -13.62 29.60 7.54
CA TRP A 290 -14.70 30.10 6.66
C TRP A 290 -16.09 29.64 7.14
N ALA A 291 -17.14 30.19 6.54
CA ALA A 291 -18.51 30.02 7.00
C ALA A 291 -18.97 28.54 6.96
N PRO A 292 -19.88 28.12 7.86
CA PRO A 292 -20.34 26.73 7.87
C PRO A 292 -21.05 26.35 6.57
N GLU A 293 -20.77 25.16 6.07
CA GLU A 293 -21.29 24.65 4.81
C GLU A 293 -22.30 23.53 5.08
N ARG A 294 -23.38 23.51 4.30
CA ARG A 294 -24.40 22.47 4.34
C ARG A 294 -24.19 21.50 3.17
N PHE A 295 -24.30 20.22 3.47
CA PHE A 295 -24.23 19.13 2.50
C PHE A 295 -25.45 18.22 2.65
N GLU A 296 -25.94 17.70 1.53
CA GLU A 296 -27.03 16.72 1.48
C GLU A 296 -26.50 15.37 0.98
N ARG A 297 -27.04 14.28 1.52
CA ARG A 297 -26.71 12.93 1.02
C ARG A 297 -27.38 12.69 -0.33
N ILE A 298 -26.59 12.34 -1.34
CA ILE A 298 -27.08 11.95 -2.67
C ILE A 298 -26.41 10.64 -3.08
N GLY A 299 -27.21 9.57 -3.22
CA GLY A 299 -26.69 8.23 -3.50
C GLY A 299 -25.70 7.78 -2.42
N ASN A 300 -24.46 7.47 -2.85
CA ASN A 300 -23.36 7.03 -1.98
C ASN A 300 -22.40 8.17 -1.59
N GLY A 301 -22.81 9.44 -1.70
CA GLY A 301 -21.95 10.57 -1.38
C GLY A 301 -22.69 11.80 -0.87
N LEU A 302 -21.97 12.92 -0.87
CA LEU A 302 -22.44 14.23 -0.43
C LEU A 302 -22.50 15.20 -1.61
N SER A 303 -23.51 16.06 -1.59
CA SER A 303 -23.65 17.19 -2.51
C SER A 303 -23.69 18.49 -1.73
N TYR A 304 -22.99 19.51 -2.22
CA TYR A 304 -22.97 20.83 -1.60
C TYR A 304 -24.34 21.51 -1.75
N ALA A 305 -24.94 21.89 -0.62
CA ALA A 305 -26.25 22.53 -0.51
C ALA A 305 -26.15 24.03 -0.15
N GLY A 306 -24.94 24.60 -0.10
CA GLY A 306 -24.71 26.03 0.16
C GLY A 306 -24.17 26.33 1.56
N THR A 307 -23.87 27.61 1.80
CA THR A 307 -23.38 28.12 3.09
C THR A 307 -24.56 28.34 4.05
N VAL A 308 -24.43 27.88 5.30
CA VAL A 308 -25.44 28.11 6.35
C VAL A 308 -25.52 29.60 6.67
N GLY A 309 -26.71 30.17 6.57
CA GLY A 309 -26.97 31.60 6.83
C GLY A 309 -27.04 32.47 5.57
N LEU A 310 -26.75 31.91 4.39
CA LEU A 310 -27.11 32.52 3.10
C LEU A 310 -28.32 31.77 2.53
N THR A 311 -29.51 32.03 3.08
CA THR A 311 -30.74 31.73 2.34
C THR A 311 -30.76 32.63 1.12
N THR A 312 -30.39 32.09 -0.04
CA THR A 312 -30.81 32.67 -1.31
C THR A 312 -32.31 32.48 -1.39
N GLU A 313 -33.05 33.53 -0.99
CA GLU A 313 -34.44 33.69 -1.44
C GLU A 313 -34.42 33.55 -2.97
N ARG A 314 -35.07 32.49 -3.47
CA ARG A 314 -35.38 32.32 -4.89
C ARG A 314 -36.72 32.96 -5.19
#